data_AF-A0A1H4H2S0-F1
#
_entry.id   AF-A0A1H4H2S0-F1
#
_cell.length_a   1.000
_cell.length_b   1.000
_cell.length_c   1.000
_cell.angle_alpha   90.00
_cell.angle_beta   90.00
_cell.angle_gamma   90.00
#
_symmetry.space_group_name_H-M   'P 1'
#
loop_
_entity.id
_entity.type
_entity.pdbx_description
1 polymer ?
#
loop_
_entity_poly.entity_id
_entity_poly.type
_entity_poly.pdbx_seq_one_letter_code
_entity_poly.pdbx_strand_id
1 'polypeptide(L)'
;MTAPLEFQLATYELDPDWGTDPASLGPVLGPLINDGQNPFLVVEVVSDQKNDSFAVAVSVAFGDPKEPPSKLTCWLAYSNQVQWCDEARKVGFPIVEADIACGANAQTLTIHAARYALSDEPDGKEFGIPAALSVGPLLVIERPMLGNSARGTPAGTLALNPTYEKFRVVPDAADAGSSVLVRPSPWAPVRTLTAIFESGAGLSSAAAWYPALQRLLGNGKRDCRVAWAGTIANPLNRPASAPVPAAPVAPAAPALARGGPPSKPGGMATRPTWSAAPRRDLFGPPKFAFDDVELVGFRVDLSDVPGVMDELNRMVDGLNFHTRGDMRYADDFRYEVATPWLVIELLRYRKMRLTKNWPPVRTLDYQAQHELLLRVLVGRVDDDTAQARDAAIYVPAIFVDNPWSKALGREVQGFDKVLASFCTTSGGGPCRRLTMDGRLDAASTQRVPLMQVDRVSLVRRVGELVEKEAVVLNIDYGRGVDLTDRDFEQVDLRGVAGRMTPLTGPWRQSDFDATEFRRAFARPVLARGFGGFRSLQISPVDEDPRINEVGKTWIYGSMRTKDLRYRFPTGVASLELPDCKNAPPAWKKLRELMRDGKMSFPTGCWYRAQCSMVLSIEDGLRW
;
A
#
# COMPACT_ATOMS: atom_id res chain seq x y z
N MET A 1 17.93 -26.19 4.64
CA MET A 1 16.58 -26.08 5.25
C MET A 1 16.59 -24.86 6.15
N THR A 2 15.67 -23.91 5.95
CA THR A 2 15.48 -22.80 6.91
C THR A 2 14.91 -23.36 8.20
N ALA A 3 15.35 -22.83 9.35
CA ALA A 3 14.74 -23.17 10.63
C ALA A 3 13.23 -22.87 10.59
N PRO A 4 12.38 -23.71 11.22
CA PRO A 4 10.97 -23.41 11.35
C PRO A 4 10.79 -22.11 12.15
N LEU A 5 9.76 -21.34 11.81
CA LEU A 5 9.39 -20.15 12.57
C LEU A 5 8.67 -20.56 13.84
N GLU A 6 8.72 -19.73 14.86
CA GLU A 6 7.91 -19.91 16.06
C GLU A 6 6.58 -19.17 15.90
N PHE A 7 5.50 -19.73 16.45
CA PHE A 7 4.23 -19.02 16.56
C PHE A 7 3.69 -19.05 17.98
N GLN A 8 2.89 -18.04 18.30
CA GLN A 8 2.05 -17.95 19.48
C GLN A 8 0.66 -17.49 19.03
N LEU A 9 -0.39 -18.22 19.38
CA LEU A 9 -1.78 -17.85 19.09
C LEU A 9 -2.49 -17.68 20.42
N ALA A 10 -3.02 -16.50 20.71
CA ALA A 10 -3.65 -16.16 21.98
C ALA A 10 -5.07 -15.63 21.77
N THR A 11 -5.99 -15.95 22.68
CA THR A 11 -7.39 -15.53 22.64
C THR A 11 -7.72 -14.51 23.72
N TYR A 12 -8.59 -13.56 23.37
CA TYR A 12 -9.03 -12.48 24.24
C TYR A 12 -10.52 -12.24 24.06
N GLU A 13 -11.22 -12.00 25.16
CA GLU A 13 -12.61 -11.54 25.09
C GLU A 13 -12.67 -10.11 24.54
N LEU A 14 -13.70 -9.87 23.72
CA LEU A 14 -14.02 -8.52 23.27
C LEU A 14 -14.69 -7.74 24.40
N ASP A 15 -14.51 -6.43 24.38
CA ASP A 15 -15.14 -5.53 25.34
C ASP A 15 -16.66 -5.60 25.26
N PRO A 16 -17.44 -6.00 26.27
CA PRO A 16 -18.89 -6.21 26.15
C PRO A 16 -19.69 -5.05 25.53
N ASP A 17 -19.22 -3.82 25.71
CA ASP A 17 -19.87 -2.60 25.20
C ASP A 17 -19.58 -2.31 23.71
N TRP A 18 -18.74 -3.12 23.06
CA TRP A 18 -18.33 -2.96 21.66
C TRP A 18 -19.48 -3.09 20.65
N GLY A 19 -20.57 -3.79 21.00
CA GLY A 19 -21.61 -4.29 20.10
C GLY A 19 -22.75 -3.32 19.74
N THR A 20 -22.64 -2.01 20.03
CA THR A 20 -23.76 -1.07 19.80
C THR A 20 -23.81 -0.45 18.40
N ASP A 21 -22.75 -0.57 17.57
CA ASP A 21 -22.75 -0.07 16.20
C ASP A 21 -21.92 -0.97 15.23
N PRO A 22 -22.56 -1.93 14.54
CA PRO A 22 -21.92 -2.78 13.54
C PRO A 22 -21.27 -2.00 12.39
N ALA A 23 -21.73 -0.78 12.10
CA ALA A 23 -21.15 0.06 11.04
C ALA A 23 -19.72 0.52 11.41
N SER A 24 -19.40 0.57 12.70
CA SER A 24 -18.09 0.99 13.19
C SER A 24 -16.97 -0.04 12.97
N LEU A 25 -17.34 -1.30 12.68
CA LEU A 25 -16.41 -2.42 12.47
C LEU A 25 -16.02 -2.61 11.00
N GLY A 26 -16.58 -1.76 10.13
CA GLY A 26 -16.46 -1.89 8.70
C GLY A 26 -17.28 -3.07 8.15
N PRO A 27 -17.39 -3.14 6.82
CA PRO A 27 -18.32 -4.06 6.15
C PRO A 27 -17.85 -5.51 6.13
N VAL A 28 -16.62 -5.80 6.57
CA VAL A 28 -16.11 -7.17 6.67
C VAL A 28 -16.55 -7.81 7.98
N LEU A 29 -16.39 -7.12 9.11
CA LEU A 29 -16.69 -7.67 10.43
C LEU A 29 -18.17 -7.51 10.80
N GLY A 30 -18.80 -6.38 10.42
CA GLY A 30 -20.20 -6.10 10.76
C GLY A 30 -21.18 -7.24 10.42
N PRO A 31 -21.15 -7.81 9.20
CA PRO A 31 -22.02 -8.93 8.84
C PRO A 31 -21.76 -10.21 9.64
N LEU A 32 -20.50 -10.52 9.96
CA LEU A 32 -20.12 -11.75 10.66
C LEU A 32 -20.64 -11.81 12.10
N ILE A 33 -20.93 -10.65 12.69
CA ILE A 33 -21.31 -10.53 14.10
C ILE A 33 -22.82 -10.67 14.31
N ASN A 34 -23.61 -10.44 13.27
CA ASN A 34 -25.07 -10.47 13.35
C ASN A 34 -25.67 -11.89 13.47
N ASP A 35 -24.85 -12.95 13.35
CA ASP A 35 -25.29 -14.35 13.37
C ASP A 35 -25.48 -14.92 14.80
N GLY A 36 -25.45 -14.09 15.84
CA GLY A 36 -25.72 -14.49 17.23
C GLY A 36 -24.65 -15.39 17.86
N GLN A 37 -23.48 -15.50 17.21
CA GLN A 37 -22.31 -16.19 17.76
C GLN A 37 -21.50 -15.23 18.65
N ASN A 38 -20.94 -15.74 19.75
CA ASN A 38 -20.04 -14.98 20.62
C ASN A 38 -18.68 -14.84 19.93
N PRO A 39 -18.29 -13.65 19.46
CA PRO A 39 -16.98 -13.45 18.86
C PRO A 39 -15.92 -13.21 19.94
N PHE A 40 -14.69 -13.60 19.63
CA PHE A 40 -13.52 -13.29 20.44
C PHE A 40 -12.34 -12.90 19.54
N LEU A 41 -11.41 -12.13 20.11
CA LEU A 41 -10.21 -11.72 19.42
C LEU A 41 -9.16 -12.82 19.49
N VAL A 42 -8.45 -13.02 18.39
CA VAL A 42 -7.29 -13.90 18.29
C VAL A 42 -6.11 -13.08 17.83
N VAL A 43 -5.02 -13.11 18.59
CA VAL A 43 -3.73 -12.53 18.17
C VAL A 43 -2.77 -13.68 17.91
N GLU A 44 -2.33 -13.81 16.66
CA GLU A 44 -1.24 -14.72 16.31
C GLU A 44 0.03 -13.90 16.10
N VAL A 45 1.11 -14.27 16.79
CA VAL A 45 2.44 -13.75 16.53
C VAL A 45 3.34 -14.83 15.99
N VAL A 46 3.90 -14.59 14.81
CA VAL A 46 4.93 -15.41 14.18
C VAL A 46 6.27 -14.70 14.34
N SER A 47 7.31 -15.43 14.75
CA SER A 47 8.64 -14.85 14.95
C SER A 47 9.75 -15.71 14.35
N ASP A 48 10.70 -15.02 13.72
CA ASP A 48 12.05 -15.52 13.42
C ASP A 48 13.01 -14.85 14.40
N GLN A 49 13.28 -15.52 15.53
CA GLN A 49 14.12 -14.96 16.59
C GLN A 49 15.54 -14.65 16.10
N LYS A 50 16.08 -15.47 15.17
CA LYS A 50 17.44 -15.29 14.67
C LYS A 50 17.59 -13.98 13.92
N ASN A 51 16.55 -13.60 13.19
CA ASN A 51 16.54 -12.41 12.37
C ASN A 51 15.74 -11.27 13.01
N ASP A 52 15.34 -11.36 14.28
CA ASP A 52 14.54 -10.32 14.95
C ASP A 52 13.34 -9.86 14.10
N SER A 53 12.62 -10.84 13.54
CA SER A 53 11.53 -10.60 12.59
C SER A 53 10.22 -11.11 13.15
N PHE A 54 9.19 -10.28 13.04
CA PHE A 54 7.88 -10.55 13.61
C PHE A 54 6.78 -10.27 12.61
N ALA A 55 5.76 -11.12 12.60
CA ALA A 55 4.45 -10.83 12.05
C ALA A 55 3.39 -11.02 13.13
N VAL A 56 2.47 -10.07 13.25
CA VAL A 56 1.39 -10.09 14.23
C VAL A 56 0.08 -9.96 13.48
N ALA A 57 -0.75 -11.01 13.49
CA ALA A 57 -2.09 -10.99 12.92
C ALA A 57 -3.14 -10.82 14.00
N VAL A 58 -4.00 -9.81 13.85
CA VAL A 58 -5.18 -9.59 14.68
C VAL A 58 -6.39 -10.11 13.92
N SER A 59 -7.08 -11.08 14.50
CA SER A 59 -8.17 -11.81 13.86
C SER A 59 -9.39 -11.93 14.78
N VAL A 60 -10.55 -12.17 14.20
CA VAL A 60 -11.77 -12.52 14.94
C VAL A 60 -12.10 -13.99 14.70
N ALA A 61 -12.53 -14.67 15.76
CA ALA A 61 -13.06 -16.03 15.73
C ALA A 61 -14.36 -16.10 16.53
N PHE A 62 -15.04 -17.24 16.45
CA PHE A 62 -16.34 -17.45 17.08
C PHE A 62 -16.35 -18.75 17.88
N GLY A 63 -17.11 -18.77 18.98
CA GLY A 63 -17.25 -19.93 19.87
C GLY A 63 -16.73 -19.67 21.28
N ASP A 64 -16.15 -20.70 21.92
CA ASP A 64 -15.52 -20.56 23.24
C ASP A 64 -14.07 -20.08 23.08
N PRO A 65 -13.68 -18.92 23.65
CA PRO A 65 -12.30 -18.43 23.60
C PRO A 65 -11.29 -19.34 24.30
N LYS A 66 -11.72 -20.33 25.09
CA LYS A 66 -10.84 -21.33 25.72
C LYS A 66 -10.51 -22.51 24.81
N GLU A 67 -11.24 -22.66 23.71
CA GLU A 67 -11.05 -23.76 22.76
C GLU A 67 -10.23 -23.30 21.54
N PRO A 68 -9.47 -24.19 20.89
CA PRO A 68 -8.78 -23.89 19.64
C PRO A 68 -9.76 -23.40 18.55
N PRO A 69 -9.56 -22.20 17.97
CA PRO A 69 -10.44 -21.73 16.91
C PRO A 69 -10.27 -22.62 15.65
N SER A 70 -11.39 -22.94 14.99
CA SER A 70 -11.37 -23.66 13.70
C SER A 70 -11.18 -22.72 12.52
N LYS A 71 -11.64 -21.48 12.64
CA LYS A 71 -11.63 -20.46 11.59
C LYS A 71 -11.23 -19.11 12.17
N LEU A 72 -10.40 -18.37 11.43
CA LEU A 72 -9.94 -17.03 11.77
C LEU A 72 -10.27 -16.08 10.64
N THR A 73 -10.91 -14.95 10.94
CA THR A 73 -11.03 -13.85 9.99
C THR A 73 -9.97 -12.82 10.32
N CYS A 74 -8.90 -12.75 9.51
CA CYS A 74 -7.84 -11.78 9.74
C CYS A 74 -8.38 -10.37 9.43
N TRP A 75 -8.37 -9.51 10.44
CA TRP A 75 -8.80 -8.13 10.28
C TRP A 75 -7.65 -7.27 9.75
N LEU A 76 -6.49 -7.39 10.40
CA LEU A 76 -5.28 -6.66 10.07
C LEU A 76 -4.08 -7.40 10.60
N ALA A 77 -2.97 -7.34 9.87
CA ALA A 77 -1.69 -7.86 10.32
C ALA A 77 -0.59 -6.80 10.21
N TYR A 78 0.44 -6.97 11.02
CA TYR A 78 1.63 -6.14 11.03
C TYR A 78 2.86 -6.99 10.85
N SER A 79 3.89 -6.43 10.23
CA SER A 79 5.22 -7.05 10.22
C SER A 79 6.31 -5.98 10.21
N ASN A 80 7.42 -6.25 10.90
CA ASN A 80 8.62 -5.41 10.81
C ASN A 80 9.52 -5.76 9.62
N GLN A 81 9.14 -6.76 8.83
CA GLN A 81 9.83 -7.17 7.60
C GLN A 81 8.99 -6.86 6.36
N VAL A 82 9.53 -6.00 5.49
CA VAL A 82 8.89 -5.62 4.21
C VAL A 82 8.63 -6.85 3.33
N GLN A 83 9.58 -7.80 3.27
CA GLN A 83 9.43 -9.00 2.45
C GLN A 83 8.25 -9.88 2.93
N TRP A 84 8.04 -9.98 4.24
CA TRP A 84 6.93 -10.74 4.81
C TRP A 84 5.60 -10.09 4.42
N CYS A 85 5.53 -8.75 4.45
CA CYS A 85 4.36 -8.02 3.97
C CYS A 85 4.08 -8.28 2.49
N ASP A 86 5.11 -8.16 1.65
CA ASP A 86 4.98 -8.31 0.19
C ASP A 86 4.49 -9.71 -0.21
N GLU A 87 4.99 -10.77 0.43
CA GLU A 87 4.58 -12.15 0.14
C GLU A 87 3.22 -12.52 0.74
N ALA A 88 2.92 -12.09 1.97
CA ALA A 88 1.59 -12.31 2.55
C ALA A 88 0.51 -11.55 1.76
N ARG A 89 0.85 -10.38 1.22
CA ARG A 89 0.01 -9.63 0.28
C ARG A 89 -0.29 -10.43 -0.99
N LYS A 90 0.70 -11.08 -1.63
CA LYS A 90 0.49 -11.91 -2.85
C LYS A 90 -0.56 -13.01 -2.70
N VAL A 91 -0.83 -13.39 -1.45
CA VAL A 91 -1.86 -14.39 -1.14
C VAL A 91 -3.12 -13.75 -0.55
N GLY A 92 -3.24 -12.43 -0.47
CA GLY A 92 -4.44 -11.71 -0.02
C GLY A 92 -4.53 -11.48 1.50
N PHE A 93 -3.41 -11.46 2.25
CA PHE A 93 -3.43 -11.04 3.65
C PHE A 93 -3.37 -9.52 3.79
N PRO A 94 -4.23 -8.90 4.63
CA PRO A 94 -4.19 -7.47 4.91
C PRO A 94 -3.08 -7.17 5.91
N ILE A 95 -1.83 -7.22 5.45
CA ILE A 95 -0.64 -6.97 6.26
C ILE A 95 -0.01 -5.63 5.90
N VAL A 96 0.41 -4.88 6.92
CA VAL A 96 1.04 -3.56 6.77
C VAL A 96 2.36 -3.55 7.52
N GLU A 97 3.35 -2.83 7.01
CA GLU A 97 4.61 -2.68 7.71
C GLU A 97 4.44 -1.86 9.01
N ALA A 98 5.07 -2.31 10.09
CA ALA A 98 5.14 -1.63 11.37
C ALA A 98 6.53 -1.78 11.98
N ASP A 99 6.91 -0.91 12.91
CA ASP A 99 8.03 -1.19 13.79
C ASP A 99 7.54 -2.10 14.93
N ILE A 100 8.22 -3.21 15.18
CA ILE A 100 7.83 -4.18 16.21
C ILE A 100 9.03 -4.36 17.13
N ALA A 101 8.94 -3.78 18.32
CA ALA A 101 10.00 -3.77 19.31
C ALA A 101 9.73 -4.84 20.37
N CYS A 102 10.76 -5.62 20.68
CA CYS A 102 10.75 -6.54 21.80
C CYS A 102 11.34 -5.86 23.04
N GLY A 103 10.63 -5.90 24.17
CA GLY A 103 11.09 -5.33 25.43
C GLY A 103 12.36 -6.01 25.94
N ALA A 104 13.06 -5.36 26.87
CA ALA A 104 14.36 -5.82 27.37
C ALA A 104 14.34 -7.24 28.00
N ASN A 105 13.21 -7.66 28.56
CA ASN A 105 13.00 -8.99 29.13
C ASN A 105 12.38 -9.97 28.13
N ALA A 106 12.19 -9.54 26.87
CA ALA A 106 11.48 -10.25 25.82
C ALA A 106 10.00 -10.57 26.13
N GLN A 107 9.48 -10.21 27.30
CA GLN A 107 8.10 -10.50 27.71
C GLN A 107 7.09 -9.55 27.08
N THR A 108 7.52 -8.46 26.46
CA THR A 108 6.62 -7.53 25.80
C THR A 108 6.99 -7.37 24.33
N LEU A 109 5.98 -7.37 23.48
CA LEU A 109 6.08 -6.87 22.11
C LEU A 109 5.25 -5.60 21.99
N THR A 110 5.88 -4.54 21.52
CA THR A 110 5.19 -3.28 21.21
C THR A 110 5.19 -3.09 19.71
N ILE A 111 4.00 -2.99 19.13
CA ILE A 111 3.80 -2.70 17.71
C ILE A 111 3.62 -1.20 17.58
N HIS A 112 4.64 -0.55 17.01
CA HIS A 112 4.66 0.84 16.62
C HIS A 112 4.19 0.97 15.17
N ALA A 113 2.94 1.39 15.00
CA ALA A 113 2.33 1.54 13.68
C ALA A 113 1.81 2.96 13.50
N ALA A 114 1.60 3.32 12.24
CA ALA A 114 0.92 4.56 11.92
C ALA A 114 -0.54 4.49 12.40
N ARG A 115 -0.93 5.45 13.23
CA ARG A 115 -2.24 5.55 13.86
C ARG A 115 -2.72 7.00 13.91
N TYR A 116 -4.02 7.19 13.88
CA TYR A 116 -4.62 8.44 14.35
C TYR A 116 -4.77 8.29 15.85
N ALA A 117 -3.91 8.95 16.63
CA ALA A 117 -4.04 8.95 18.08
C ALA A 117 -5.43 9.51 18.49
N LEU A 118 -5.86 9.34 19.73
CA LEU A 118 -6.85 10.25 20.32
C LEU A 118 -6.06 11.40 20.96
N SER A 119 -6.55 12.64 20.89
CA SER A 119 -5.92 13.73 21.65
C SER A 119 -6.46 13.72 23.08
N ASP A 120 -5.59 13.97 24.05
CA ASP A 120 -5.91 13.95 25.47
C ASP A 120 -6.50 15.29 25.98
N GLU A 121 -6.87 16.23 25.10
CA GLU A 121 -7.32 17.56 25.56
C GLU A 121 -8.74 17.53 26.18
N PRO A 122 -8.91 17.90 27.48
CA PRO A 122 -10.18 17.76 28.21
C PRO A 122 -11.12 18.98 28.13
N ASP A 123 -10.90 19.97 27.27
CA ASP A 123 -11.60 21.26 27.37
C ASP A 123 -12.61 21.49 26.24
N GLY A 124 -13.85 21.04 26.43
CA GLY A 124 -15.14 21.72 26.11
C GLY A 124 -15.36 22.48 24.77
N LYS A 125 -14.42 22.46 23.84
CA LYS A 125 -14.44 23.07 22.51
C LYS A 125 -14.30 21.91 21.54
N GLU A 126 -15.40 21.55 20.88
CA GLU A 126 -15.49 20.59 19.76
C GLU A 126 -14.29 19.63 19.65
N PHE A 127 -14.22 18.64 20.55
CA PHE A 127 -13.29 17.51 20.56
C PHE A 127 -11.93 17.76 19.88
N GLY A 128 -10.88 18.12 20.63
CA GLY A 128 -9.49 18.21 20.16
C GLY A 128 -9.11 17.06 19.23
N ILE A 129 -9.16 17.31 17.92
CA ILE A 129 -8.97 16.31 16.87
C ILE A 129 -7.46 16.21 16.58
N PRO A 130 -6.83 15.03 16.73
CA PRO A 130 -5.48 14.82 16.21
C PRO A 130 -5.54 14.89 14.70
N ALA A 131 -5.07 16.00 14.15
CA ALA A 131 -5.22 16.25 12.72
C ALA A 131 -4.28 15.37 11.87
N ALA A 132 -3.18 14.84 12.43
CA ALA A 132 -2.15 14.10 11.70
C ALA A 132 -2.00 12.64 12.16
N LEU A 133 -1.90 11.73 11.20
CA LEU A 133 -1.37 10.38 11.39
C LEU A 133 0.06 10.44 11.97
N SER A 134 0.31 9.73 13.06
CA SER A 134 1.64 9.59 13.65
C SER A 134 2.02 8.12 13.78
N VAL A 135 3.33 7.83 13.82
CA VAL A 135 3.81 6.49 14.18
C VAL A 135 4.02 6.47 15.68
N GLY A 136 3.40 5.49 16.36
CA GLY A 136 3.53 5.33 17.79
C GLY A 136 3.05 3.96 18.24
N PRO A 137 3.18 3.63 19.54
CA PRO A 137 2.70 2.36 20.06
C PRO A 137 1.20 2.25 19.77
N LEU A 138 0.79 1.14 19.19
CA LEU A 138 -0.59 0.84 18.84
C LEU A 138 -1.11 -0.36 19.61
N LEU A 139 -0.30 -1.42 19.71
CA LEU A 139 -0.66 -2.66 20.39
C LEU A 139 0.54 -3.13 21.21
N VAL A 140 0.30 -3.46 22.47
CA VAL A 140 1.29 -4.03 23.39
C VAL A 140 0.80 -5.43 23.77
N ILE A 141 1.62 -6.41 23.46
CA ILE A 141 1.38 -7.82 23.75
C ILE A 141 2.36 -8.22 24.84
N GLU A 142 1.84 -8.48 26.04
CA GLU A 142 2.61 -9.15 27.07
C GLU A 142 2.58 -10.65 26.80
N ARG A 143 3.71 -11.18 26.36
CA ARG A 143 3.90 -12.58 26.07
C ARG A 143 4.09 -13.36 27.37
N PRO A 144 3.43 -14.51 27.55
CA PRO A 144 3.70 -15.35 28.70
C PRO A 144 5.05 -16.10 28.59
N MET A 145 5.80 -15.95 27.48
CA MET A 145 6.52 -17.07 26.87
C MET A 145 7.92 -16.84 26.31
N LEU A 146 8.39 -15.61 26.15
CA LEU A 146 9.77 -15.39 25.68
C LEU A 146 10.73 -15.45 26.88
N GLY A 147 10.96 -16.67 27.36
CA GLY A 147 11.89 -16.97 28.43
C GLY A 147 11.73 -18.44 28.84
N ASN A 148 12.85 -19.15 29.01
CA ASN A 148 12.91 -20.58 29.37
C ASN A 148 12.17 -20.97 30.67
N SER A 149 11.50 -20.04 31.34
CA SER A 149 11.02 -20.16 32.71
C SER A 149 9.51 -20.44 32.83
N ALA A 150 8.71 -20.20 31.80
CA ALA A 150 7.27 -20.45 31.86
C ALA A 150 6.97 -21.86 31.33
N ARG A 151 6.70 -22.80 32.25
CA ARG A 151 6.35 -24.19 31.91
C ARG A 151 4.89 -24.26 31.49
N GLY A 152 4.65 -24.34 30.19
CA GLY A 152 3.33 -24.68 29.66
C GLY A 152 3.00 -26.15 29.88
N THR A 153 1.71 -26.46 29.79
CA THR A 153 1.29 -27.86 29.70
C THR A 153 1.67 -28.37 28.31
N PRO A 154 2.45 -29.47 28.20
CA PRO A 154 2.73 -30.08 26.91
C PRO A 154 1.42 -30.38 26.19
N ALA A 155 1.32 -29.96 24.93
CA ALA A 155 0.04 -29.93 24.23
C ALA A 155 -0.56 -31.31 23.87
N GLY A 156 0.14 -32.41 24.14
CA GLY A 156 -0.28 -33.74 23.74
C GLY A 156 -0.48 -33.86 22.22
N THR A 157 -1.45 -34.66 21.79
CA THR A 157 -1.82 -34.86 20.37
C THR A 157 -2.81 -33.81 19.84
N LEU A 158 -3.04 -32.71 20.56
CA LEU A 158 -4.00 -31.69 20.16
C LEU A 158 -3.54 -31.00 18.86
N ALA A 159 -4.38 -31.03 17.83
CA ALA A 159 -4.08 -30.41 16.54
C ALA A 159 -4.67 -29.00 16.48
N LEU A 160 -3.82 -27.96 16.53
CA LEU A 160 -4.23 -26.57 16.30
C LEU A 160 -4.11 -26.24 14.81
N ASN A 161 -5.23 -26.35 14.08
CA ASN A 161 -5.27 -26.08 12.64
C ASN A 161 -6.33 -25.03 12.23
N PRO A 162 -6.36 -23.84 12.85
CA PRO A 162 -7.24 -22.78 12.38
C PRO A 162 -6.94 -22.42 10.94
N THR A 163 -7.98 -22.38 10.11
CA THR A 163 -7.90 -21.83 8.76
C THR A 163 -8.23 -20.35 8.78
N TYR A 164 -7.41 -19.55 8.12
CA TYR A 164 -7.74 -18.15 7.86
C TYR A 164 -8.73 -18.06 6.70
N GLU A 165 -9.83 -17.37 6.94
CA GLU A 165 -10.65 -16.80 5.89
C GLU A 165 -10.06 -15.44 5.51
N LYS A 166 -9.65 -15.36 4.25
CA LYS A 166 -9.24 -14.14 3.59
C LYS A 166 -10.09 -13.95 2.35
N PHE A 167 -10.16 -12.71 1.91
CA PHE A 167 -10.89 -12.34 0.71
C PHE A 167 -9.90 -12.04 -0.39
N ARG A 168 -10.14 -12.63 -1.57
CA ARG A 168 -9.53 -12.15 -2.80
C ARG A 168 -10.44 -11.10 -3.38
N VAL A 169 -9.84 -10.01 -3.84
CA VAL A 169 -10.57 -8.89 -4.41
C VAL A 169 -9.99 -8.62 -5.79
N VAL A 170 -10.85 -8.53 -6.78
CA VAL A 170 -10.50 -8.11 -8.14
C VAL A 170 -11.53 -7.08 -8.59
N PRO A 171 -11.17 -6.09 -9.40
CA PRO A 171 -12.17 -5.15 -9.90
C PRO A 171 -13.27 -5.87 -10.69
N ASP A 172 -14.51 -5.42 -10.56
CA ASP A 172 -15.61 -5.96 -11.36
C ASP A 172 -15.51 -5.40 -12.79
N ALA A 173 -15.43 -6.29 -13.78
CA ALA A 173 -15.31 -5.88 -15.17
C ALA A 173 -16.52 -5.06 -15.67
N ALA A 174 -17.70 -5.25 -15.08
CA ALA A 174 -18.93 -4.58 -15.50
C ALA A 174 -19.14 -3.21 -14.84
N ASP A 175 -18.59 -3.00 -13.64
CA ASP A 175 -18.71 -1.75 -12.89
C ASP A 175 -17.52 -1.52 -11.96
N ALA A 176 -16.30 -1.50 -12.54
CA ALA A 176 -15.07 -1.36 -11.77
C ALA A 176 -15.04 -0.07 -10.93
N GLY A 177 -15.75 0.97 -11.39
CA GLY A 177 -15.89 2.28 -10.74
C GLY A 177 -16.53 2.23 -9.37
N SER A 178 -17.44 1.29 -9.15
CA SER A 178 -18.25 1.22 -7.94
C SER A 178 -18.13 -0.11 -7.21
N SER A 179 -17.70 -1.17 -7.91
CA SER A 179 -17.75 -2.54 -7.43
C SER A 179 -16.47 -3.32 -7.68
N VAL A 180 -16.27 -4.32 -6.84
CA VAL A 180 -15.21 -5.32 -6.95
C VAL A 180 -15.82 -6.71 -6.77
N LEU A 181 -15.24 -7.70 -7.42
CA LEU A 181 -15.57 -9.08 -7.20
C LEU A 181 -14.75 -9.62 -6.02
N VAL A 182 -15.44 -10.21 -5.07
CA VAL A 182 -14.87 -10.78 -3.86
C VAL A 182 -15.03 -12.29 -3.88
N ARG A 183 -13.98 -13.02 -3.51
CA ARG A 183 -14.02 -14.48 -3.34
C ARG A 183 -13.31 -14.90 -2.05
N PRO A 184 -13.98 -15.62 -1.13
CA PRO A 184 -13.31 -16.25 0.00
C PRO A 184 -12.22 -17.22 -0.48
N SER A 185 -11.06 -17.17 0.16
CA SER A 185 -9.91 -18.02 -0.16
C SER A 185 -9.30 -18.55 1.12
N PRO A 186 -9.64 -19.75 1.61
CA PRO A 186 -9.06 -20.25 2.85
C PRO A 186 -7.53 -20.38 2.78
N TRP A 187 -6.85 -20.08 3.88
CA TRP A 187 -5.42 -20.33 4.07
C TRP A 187 -5.18 -21.08 5.37
N ALA A 188 -4.62 -22.29 5.27
CA ALA A 188 -4.31 -23.14 6.41
C ALA A 188 -2.79 -23.26 6.54
N PRO A 189 -2.13 -22.46 7.40
CA PRO A 189 -0.71 -22.66 7.66
C PRO A 189 -0.51 -23.94 8.48
N VAL A 190 0.60 -24.63 8.21
CA VAL A 190 0.97 -25.86 8.93
C VAL A 190 1.61 -25.48 10.25
N ARG A 191 0.97 -25.85 11.36
CA ARG A 191 1.45 -25.61 12.72
C ARG A 191 1.78 -26.93 13.40
N THR A 192 2.83 -26.94 14.21
CA THR A 192 3.16 -28.01 15.14
C THR A 192 3.13 -27.44 16.53
N LEU A 193 2.10 -27.83 17.30
CA LEU A 193 1.87 -27.34 18.64
C LEU A 193 2.88 -27.98 19.62
N THR A 194 3.46 -27.18 20.50
CA THR A 194 4.39 -27.66 21.53
C THR A 194 3.87 -27.44 22.95
N ALA A 195 3.10 -26.37 23.18
CA ALA A 195 2.63 -26.02 24.52
C ALA A 195 1.32 -25.23 24.53
N ILE A 196 0.61 -25.29 25.67
CA ILE A 196 -0.64 -24.58 25.96
C ILE A 196 -0.50 -23.82 27.29
N PHE A 197 -1.09 -22.63 27.36
CA PHE A 197 -1.07 -21.71 28.50
C PHE A 197 -2.48 -21.24 28.83
N GLU A 198 -2.88 -21.40 30.09
CA GLU A 198 -4.25 -21.11 30.54
C GLU A 198 -4.46 -19.67 31.04
N SER A 199 -3.39 -18.90 31.30
CA SER A 199 -3.47 -17.46 31.62
C SER A 199 -2.09 -16.81 31.69
N GLY A 200 -2.05 -15.48 31.78
CA GLY A 200 -0.85 -14.71 32.16
C GLY A 200 -0.31 -13.75 31.11
N ALA A 201 -0.83 -13.78 29.88
CA ALA A 201 -0.56 -12.77 28.86
C ALA A 201 -1.59 -11.65 28.91
N GLY A 202 -1.13 -10.43 28.67
CA GLY A 202 -1.97 -9.25 28.55
C GLY A 202 -1.93 -8.67 27.14
N LEU A 203 -3.05 -8.08 26.73
CA LEU A 203 -3.14 -7.31 25.50
C LEU A 203 -3.68 -5.94 25.81
N SER A 204 -2.97 -4.89 25.41
CA SER A 204 -3.48 -3.53 25.50
C SER A 204 -3.27 -2.82 24.17
N SER A 205 -4.22 -1.97 23.80
CA SER A 205 -4.09 -1.09 22.65
C SER A 205 -3.97 0.35 23.11
N ALA A 206 -3.17 1.13 22.39
CA ALA A 206 -3.14 2.56 22.58
C ALA A 206 -4.48 3.19 22.14
N ALA A 207 -4.79 4.33 22.77
CA ALA A 207 -5.94 5.12 22.39
C ALA A 207 -5.77 5.66 20.97
N ALA A 208 -6.48 5.06 20.02
CA ALA A 208 -6.37 5.36 18.60
C ALA A 208 -7.75 5.43 17.97
N TRP A 209 -7.98 6.51 17.22
CA TRP A 209 -9.16 6.67 16.40
C TRP A 209 -9.19 5.66 15.25
N TYR A 210 -8.04 5.39 14.63
CA TYR A 210 -7.88 4.34 13.62
C TYR A 210 -6.43 3.84 13.56
N PRO A 211 -6.19 2.51 13.42
CA PRO A 211 -7.19 1.45 13.55
C PRO A 211 -7.75 1.41 14.98
N ALA A 212 -9.07 1.28 15.09
CA ALA A 212 -9.79 1.46 16.35
C ALA A 212 -9.74 0.20 17.24
N LEU A 213 -8.55 -0.38 17.44
CA LEU A 213 -8.35 -1.58 18.26
C LEU A 213 -8.89 -1.40 19.68
N GLN A 214 -8.81 -0.19 20.23
CA GLN A 214 -9.37 0.16 21.53
C GLN A 214 -10.89 -0.06 21.61
N ARG A 215 -11.64 0.03 20.50
CA ARG A 215 -13.09 -0.26 20.54
C ARG A 215 -13.39 -1.75 20.69
N LEU A 216 -12.51 -2.60 20.17
CA LEU A 216 -12.62 -4.05 20.33
C LEU A 216 -12.11 -4.51 21.71
N LEU A 217 -11.03 -3.90 22.17
CA LEU A 217 -10.35 -4.25 23.41
C LEU A 217 -10.86 -3.45 24.62
N GLY A 218 -11.67 -2.43 24.42
CA GLY A 218 -12.06 -1.48 25.46
C GLY A 218 -10.88 -0.69 26.03
N ASN A 219 -11.16 -0.02 27.15
CA ASN A 219 -10.14 0.69 27.90
C ASN A 219 -9.35 -0.28 28.79
N GLY A 220 -8.03 -0.31 28.61
CA GLY A 220 -7.11 -1.02 29.50
C GLY A 220 -6.53 -2.29 28.90
N LYS A 221 -6.14 -3.19 29.80
CA LYS A 221 -5.45 -4.44 29.50
C LYS A 221 -6.45 -5.58 29.54
N ARG A 222 -6.47 -6.42 28.51
CA ARG A 222 -7.25 -7.65 28.43
C ARG A 222 -6.37 -8.85 28.75
N ASP A 223 -6.86 -9.69 29.65
CA ASP A 223 -6.19 -10.93 29.99
C ASP A 223 -6.45 -11.99 28.91
N CYS A 224 -5.38 -12.67 28.54
CA CYS A 224 -5.41 -13.83 27.66
C CYS A 224 -6.22 -14.95 28.32
N ARG A 225 -7.14 -15.55 27.57
CA ARG A 225 -7.92 -16.71 28.01
C ARG A 225 -7.14 -17.99 27.83
N VAL A 226 -6.63 -18.25 26.64
CA VAL A 226 -5.74 -19.38 26.35
C VAL A 226 -4.72 -18.93 25.31
N ALA A 227 -3.48 -19.43 25.43
CA ALA A 227 -2.49 -19.30 24.38
C ALA A 227 -1.91 -20.67 23.99
N TRP A 228 -1.61 -20.81 22.71
CA TRP A 228 -0.96 -21.96 22.12
C TRP A 228 0.36 -21.51 21.52
N ALA A 229 1.41 -22.31 21.70
CA ALA A 229 2.72 -22.02 21.12
C ALA A 229 3.29 -23.25 20.42
N GLY A 230 4.12 -23.00 19.42
CA GLY A 230 4.78 -24.06 18.68
C GLY A 230 5.58 -23.55 17.50
N THR A 231 5.74 -24.41 16.50
CA THR A 231 6.41 -24.04 15.25
C THR A 231 5.41 -23.92 14.11
N ILE A 232 5.66 -22.99 13.21
CA ILE A 232 4.86 -22.77 12.01
C ILE A 232 5.76 -22.87 10.79
N ALA A 233 5.29 -23.58 9.77
CA ALA A 233 5.98 -23.61 8.49
C ALA A 233 6.02 -22.19 7.93
N ASN A 234 7.22 -21.72 7.55
CA ASN A 234 7.38 -20.38 7.01
C ASN A 234 6.46 -20.20 5.78
N PRO A 235 5.44 -19.32 5.84
CA PRO A 235 4.52 -19.09 4.73
C PRO A 235 5.22 -18.73 3.43
N LEU A 236 6.38 -18.07 3.56
CA LEU A 236 7.18 -17.48 2.49
C LEU A 236 8.03 -18.52 1.74
N ASN A 237 8.27 -19.68 2.37
CA ASN A 237 9.09 -20.74 1.80
C ASN A 237 8.28 -21.76 1.02
N ARG A 238 7.03 -21.46 0.68
CA ARG A 238 6.25 -22.36 -0.17
C ARG A 238 6.91 -22.37 -1.54
N PRO A 239 7.42 -23.52 -2.04
CA PRO A 239 7.83 -23.59 -3.42
C PRO A 239 6.60 -23.24 -4.26
N ALA A 240 6.76 -22.34 -5.24
CA ALA A 240 5.67 -21.80 -6.06
C ALA A 240 4.80 -22.88 -6.75
N SER A 241 5.25 -24.14 -6.73
CA SER A 241 4.63 -25.31 -7.33
C SER A 241 3.97 -26.31 -6.35
N ALA A 242 4.06 -26.14 -5.02
CA ALA A 242 3.45 -27.12 -4.11
C ALA A 242 1.91 -27.04 -4.16
N PRO A 243 1.20 -28.10 -4.58
CA PRO A 243 -0.25 -28.12 -4.54
C PRO A 243 -0.72 -27.88 -3.11
N VAL A 244 -1.77 -27.07 -2.96
CA VAL A 244 -2.43 -26.90 -1.66
C VAL A 244 -2.91 -28.29 -1.25
N PRO A 245 -2.47 -28.84 -0.09
CA PRO A 245 -3.01 -30.11 0.36
C PRO A 245 -4.52 -29.97 0.43
N ALA A 246 -5.24 -30.91 -0.19
CA ALA A 246 -6.69 -30.92 -0.16
C ALA A 246 -7.12 -30.75 1.29
N ALA A 247 -8.03 -29.79 1.55
CA ALA A 247 -8.56 -29.61 2.89
C ALA A 247 -9.01 -30.98 3.42
N PRO A 248 -8.68 -31.34 4.67
CA PRO A 248 -9.17 -32.58 5.24
C PRO A 248 -10.70 -32.54 5.12
N VAL A 249 -11.25 -33.52 4.40
CA VAL A 249 -12.70 -33.67 4.25
C VAL A 249 -13.24 -33.83 5.66
N ALA A 250 -13.91 -32.80 6.17
CA ALA A 250 -14.55 -32.88 7.47
C ALA A 250 -15.49 -34.09 7.45
N PRO A 251 -15.48 -34.95 8.50
CA PRO A 251 -16.42 -36.06 8.57
C PRO A 251 -17.84 -35.48 8.49
N ALA A 252 -18.60 -35.95 7.51
CA ALA A 252 -19.96 -35.51 7.29
C ALA A 252 -20.75 -35.62 8.59
N ALA A 253 -21.29 -34.50 9.08
CA ALA A 253 -22.21 -34.51 10.20
C ALA A 253 -23.36 -35.47 9.87
N PRO A 254 -23.82 -36.30 10.83
CA PRO A 254 -24.89 -37.25 10.59
C PRO A 254 -26.16 -36.49 10.19
N ALA A 255 -26.57 -36.67 8.94
CA ALA A 255 -27.76 -36.07 8.39
C ALA A 255 -29.00 -36.56 9.17
N LEU A 256 -29.67 -35.63 9.85
CA LEU A 256 -31.00 -35.86 10.39
C LEU A 256 -31.95 -36.16 9.22
N ALA A 257 -32.40 -37.42 9.19
CA ALA A 257 -33.28 -37.97 8.17
C ALA A 257 -34.61 -37.20 8.08
N ARG A 258 -34.85 -36.56 6.93
CA ARG A 258 -36.19 -36.36 6.41
C ARG A 258 -36.22 -36.90 4.97
N GLY A 259 -37.00 -37.96 4.79
CA GLY A 259 -37.10 -38.72 3.56
C GLY A 259 -37.64 -37.89 2.40
N GLY A 260 -36.83 -37.79 1.34
CA GLY A 260 -37.21 -37.41 0.00
C GLY A 260 -36.49 -38.32 -1.00
N PRO A 261 -37.11 -38.62 -2.16
CA PRO A 261 -36.58 -39.58 -3.11
C PRO A 261 -35.24 -39.13 -3.74
N PRO A 262 -34.39 -40.07 -4.18
CA PRO A 262 -33.01 -39.80 -4.56
C PRO A 262 -32.91 -39.01 -5.88
N SER A 263 -32.57 -37.73 -5.78
CA SER A 263 -32.14 -36.93 -6.93
C SER A 263 -30.68 -37.22 -7.25
N LYS A 264 -30.46 -37.84 -8.42
CA LYS A 264 -29.25 -37.94 -9.27
C LYS A 264 -27.86 -37.67 -8.63
N PRO A 265 -26.93 -38.65 -8.68
CA PRO A 265 -25.53 -38.45 -8.28
C PRO A 265 -24.78 -37.71 -9.39
N GLY A 266 -24.46 -36.44 -9.15
CA GLY A 266 -23.72 -35.62 -10.10
C GLY A 266 -23.64 -34.17 -9.64
N GLY A 267 -23.37 -33.95 -8.35
CA GLY A 267 -23.05 -32.63 -7.83
C GLY A 267 -21.71 -32.19 -8.40
N MET A 268 -21.71 -31.57 -9.60
CA MET A 268 -20.61 -30.68 -9.99
C MET A 268 -20.43 -29.72 -8.83
N ALA A 269 -19.29 -29.82 -8.13
CA ALA A 269 -18.94 -28.89 -7.09
C ALA A 269 -19.14 -27.47 -7.65
N THR A 270 -20.13 -26.75 -7.12
CA THR A 270 -20.43 -25.39 -7.52
C THR A 270 -19.15 -24.60 -7.35
N ARG A 271 -18.57 -24.16 -8.48
CA ARG A 271 -17.38 -23.31 -8.46
C ARG A 271 -17.66 -22.16 -7.48
N PRO A 272 -16.75 -21.85 -6.54
CA PRO A 272 -16.95 -20.75 -5.62
C PRO A 272 -17.23 -19.48 -6.44
N THR A 273 -18.45 -18.95 -6.29
CA THR A 273 -18.94 -17.82 -7.07
C THR A 273 -18.33 -16.54 -6.53
N TRP A 274 -17.77 -15.73 -7.41
CA TRP A 274 -17.43 -14.35 -7.08
C TRP A 274 -18.69 -13.58 -6.73
N SER A 275 -18.64 -12.80 -5.66
CA SER A 275 -19.73 -11.89 -5.26
C SER A 275 -19.29 -10.45 -5.50
N ALA A 276 -20.09 -9.67 -6.21
CA ALA A 276 -19.86 -8.23 -6.32
C ALA A 276 -20.08 -7.56 -4.96
N ALA A 277 -19.16 -6.67 -4.58
CA ALA A 277 -19.23 -5.84 -3.39
C ALA A 277 -18.86 -4.40 -3.76
N PRO A 278 -19.49 -3.37 -3.18
CA PRO A 278 -19.09 -2.00 -3.44
C PRO A 278 -17.63 -1.77 -3.01
N ARG A 279 -16.83 -1.19 -3.90
CA ARG A 279 -15.41 -0.88 -3.65
C ARG A 279 -15.21 -0.03 -2.40
N ARG A 280 -16.13 0.93 -2.21
CA ARG A 280 -16.10 1.86 -1.07
C ARG A 280 -16.26 1.16 0.29
N ASP A 281 -16.89 -0.01 0.28
CA ASP A 281 -17.13 -0.75 1.51
C ASP A 281 -15.79 -1.35 1.96
N LEU A 282 -15.03 -1.95 1.04
CA LEU A 282 -13.74 -2.56 1.39
C LEU A 282 -12.59 -1.56 1.59
N PHE A 283 -12.56 -0.48 0.80
CA PHE A 283 -11.38 0.40 0.71
C PHE A 283 -11.64 1.87 1.08
N GLY A 284 -12.89 2.22 1.39
CA GLY A 284 -13.29 3.60 1.64
C GLY A 284 -13.53 4.43 0.37
N PRO A 285 -13.83 5.72 0.51
CA PRO A 285 -14.21 6.56 -0.63
C PRO A 285 -13.07 6.71 -1.65
N PRO A 286 -13.33 6.62 -2.97
CA PRO A 286 -12.29 6.63 -4.01
C PRO A 286 -11.75 8.04 -4.33
N LYS A 287 -11.83 8.98 -3.39
CA LYS A 287 -11.53 10.40 -3.61
C LYS A 287 -10.75 11.00 -2.46
N PHE A 288 -9.54 11.45 -2.77
CA PHE A 288 -8.58 12.01 -1.83
C PHE A 288 -8.29 13.47 -2.19
N ALA A 289 -8.20 14.32 -1.17
CA ALA A 289 -7.72 15.68 -1.29
C ALA A 289 -6.33 15.77 -0.68
N PHE A 290 -5.46 16.56 -1.30
CA PHE A 290 -4.11 16.80 -0.85
C PHE A 290 -3.91 18.30 -0.72
N ASP A 291 -3.82 18.79 0.50
CA ASP A 291 -3.54 20.20 0.73
C ASP A 291 -2.04 20.38 0.94
N ASP A 292 -1.51 21.50 0.44
CA ASP A 292 -0.12 21.91 0.67
C ASP A 292 0.90 20.85 0.19
N VAL A 293 0.77 20.50 -1.10
CA VAL A 293 1.67 19.59 -1.80
C VAL A 293 2.88 20.37 -2.28
N GLU A 294 4.07 19.88 -1.96
CA GLU A 294 5.33 20.34 -2.56
C GLU A 294 5.84 19.31 -3.57
N LEU A 295 6.38 19.79 -4.68
CA LEU A 295 6.93 18.95 -5.74
C LEU A 295 8.31 19.49 -6.17
N VAL A 296 9.21 18.56 -6.46
CA VAL A 296 10.47 18.80 -7.18
C VAL A 296 10.51 17.80 -8.33
N GLY A 297 10.51 18.28 -9.57
CA GLY A 297 10.46 17.42 -10.75
C GLY A 297 11.66 17.62 -11.67
N PHE A 298 12.10 16.54 -12.31
CA PHE A 298 13.23 16.49 -13.23
C PHE A 298 12.77 15.86 -14.55
N ARG A 299 12.95 16.58 -15.67
CA ARG A 299 12.66 16.10 -17.02
C ARG A 299 13.88 15.36 -17.54
N VAL A 300 13.79 14.04 -17.64
CA VAL A 300 14.85 13.16 -18.13
C VAL A 300 14.73 13.06 -19.65
N ASP A 301 15.69 13.62 -20.36
CA ASP A 301 15.81 13.50 -21.81
C ASP A 301 16.61 12.26 -22.16
N LEU A 302 15.99 11.33 -22.88
CA LEU A 302 16.64 10.11 -23.37
C LEU A 302 16.69 10.05 -24.90
N SER A 303 16.44 11.17 -25.59
CA SER A 303 16.41 11.22 -27.07
C SER A 303 17.73 10.79 -27.72
N ASP A 304 18.86 11.02 -27.06
CA ASP A 304 20.20 10.61 -27.53
C ASP A 304 20.51 9.11 -27.28
N VAL A 305 19.59 8.34 -26.70
CA VAL A 305 19.80 6.90 -26.41
C VAL A 305 19.27 6.05 -27.57
N PRO A 306 20.12 5.29 -28.29
CA PRO A 306 19.66 4.45 -29.39
C PRO A 306 18.65 3.39 -28.92
N GLY A 307 17.54 3.24 -29.67
CA GLY A 307 16.49 2.26 -29.34
C GLY A 307 15.70 2.57 -28.06
N VAL A 308 15.79 3.80 -27.54
CA VAL A 308 15.14 4.17 -26.26
C VAL A 308 13.65 3.87 -26.25
N MET A 309 12.93 4.14 -27.34
CA MET A 309 11.47 3.94 -27.38
C MET A 309 11.09 2.47 -27.18
N ASP A 310 11.87 1.52 -27.69
CA ASP A 310 11.63 0.09 -27.48
C ASP A 310 11.83 -0.30 -26.01
N GLU A 311 12.87 0.23 -25.37
CA GLU A 311 13.13 0.00 -23.95
C GLU A 311 12.05 0.64 -23.05
N LEU A 312 11.57 1.83 -23.41
CA LEU A 312 10.47 2.50 -22.70
C LEU A 312 9.14 1.78 -22.92
N ASN A 313 8.86 1.30 -24.12
CA ASN A 313 7.67 0.49 -24.41
C ASN A 313 7.68 -0.80 -23.58
N ARG A 314 8.84 -1.46 -23.43
CA ARG A 314 8.99 -2.60 -22.50
C ARG A 314 8.72 -2.26 -21.03
N MET A 315 8.87 -1.00 -20.60
CA MET A 315 8.46 -0.60 -19.25
C MET A 315 6.94 -0.55 -19.09
N VAL A 316 6.20 -0.28 -20.16
CA VAL A 316 4.73 -0.11 -20.14
C VAL A 316 3.97 -1.34 -20.66
N ASP A 317 4.69 -2.35 -21.15
CA ASP A 317 4.21 -3.68 -21.57
C ASP A 317 3.14 -4.31 -20.66
N GLY A 318 3.23 -4.08 -19.35
CA GLY A 318 2.24 -4.56 -18.39
C GLY A 318 0.82 -4.04 -18.65
N LEU A 319 0.68 -2.84 -19.25
CA LEU A 319 -0.59 -2.24 -19.64
C LEU A 319 -1.27 -2.98 -20.79
N ASN A 320 -0.51 -3.76 -21.57
CA ASN A 320 -0.98 -4.51 -22.73
C ASN A 320 -1.26 -5.97 -22.37
N PHE A 321 -1.80 -6.23 -21.18
CA PHE A 321 -2.08 -7.59 -20.73
C PHE A 321 -3.15 -8.30 -21.57
N HIS A 322 -4.02 -7.56 -22.24
CA HIS A 322 -5.09 -8.11 -23.10
C HIS A 322 -4.56 -8.68 -24.41
N THR A 323 -3.39 -8.23 -24.90
CA THR A 323 -2.80 -8.71 -26.15
C THR A 323 -2.08 -10.06 -26.01
N ARG A 324 -1.92 -10.57 -24.78
CA ARG A 324 -1.10 -11.75 -24.46
C ARG A 324 -1.89 -13.06 -24.33
N GLY A 325 -3.19 -13.08 -24.65
CA GLY A 325 -4.01 -14.29 -24.49
C GLY A 325 -5.32 -14.30 -25.29
N ASP A 326 -6.00 -15.46 -25.25
CA ASP A 326 -7.27 -15.80 -25.92
C ASP A 326 -8.49 -15.09 -25.28
N MET A 327 -8.30 -13.88 -24.77
CA MET A 327 -9.36 -13.12 -24.13
C MET A 327 -10.26 -12.50 -25.20
N ARG A 328 -11.56 -12.79 -25.09
CA ARG A 328 -12.64 -12.33 -25.99
C ARG A 328 -12.92 -10.82 -25.92
N TYR A 329 -11.93 -10.00 -25.55
CA TYR A 329 -12.05 -8.55 -25.58
C TYR A 329 -11.67 -8.09 -26.99
N ALA A 330 -12.68 -7.67 -27.73
CA ALA A 330 -12.70 -7.45 -29.18
C ALA A 330 -11.97 -6.18 -29.65
N ASP A 331 -11.00 -5.65 -28.89
CA ASP A 331 -10.37 -4.38 -29.23
C ASP A 331 -8.86 -4.54 -29.49
N ASP A 332 -8.47 -4.40 -30.75
CA ASP A 332 -7.08 -4.34 -31.23
C ASP A 332 -6.45 -2.97 -30.92
N PHE A 333 -6.00 -2.79 -29.68
CA PHE A 333 -5.22 -1.61 -29.28
C PHE A 333 -4.07 -1.96 -28.36
N ARG A 334 -3.14 -1.01 -28.21
CA ARG A 334 -2.05 -1.08 -27.24
C ARG A 334 -1.73 0.28 -26.66
N TYR A 335 -1.27 0.30 -25.42
CA TYR A 335 -0.63 1.46 -24.82
C TYR A 335 0.83 1.51 -25.23
N GLU A 336 1.24 2.66 -25.77
CA GLU A 336 2.62 2.97 -26.14
C GLU A 336 3.09 4.23 -25.43
N VAL A 337 4.41 4.34 -25.26
CA VAL A 337 5.07 5.53 -24.72
C VAL A 337 5.04 6.66 -25.75
N ALA A 338 4.59 7.84 -25.31
CA ALA A 338 4.35 8.95 -26.22
C ALA A 338 5.61 9.74 -26.60
N THR A 339 6.63 9.75 -25.74
CA THR A 339 7.83 10.58 -25.91
C THR A 339 9.06 9.89 -25.29
N PRO A 340 10.29 10.22 -25.72
CA PRO A 340 11.51 9.74 -25.05
C PRO A 340 11.77 10.45 -23.70
N TRP A 341 10.82 11.28 -23.24
CA TRP A 341 10.95 12.09 -22.03
C TRP A 341 10.23 11.44 -20.86
N LEU A 342 10.98 11.22 -19.79
CA LEU A 342 10.46 10.74 -18.51
C LEU A 342 10.49 11.85 -17.47
N VAL A 343 9.71 11.69 -16.41
CA VAL A 343 9.71 12.63 -15.29
C VAL A 343 9.98 11.88 -14.00
N ILE A 344 11.07 12.25 -13.32
CA ILE A 344 11.30 11.85 -11.93
C ILE A 344 10.76 12.97 -11.06
N GLU A 345 9.84 12.65 -10.15
CA GLU A 345 9.27 13.63 -9.23
C GLU A 345 9.42 13.16 -7.78
N LEU A 346 9.91 14.07 -6.95
CA LEU A 346 9.85 14.01 -5.50
C LEU A 346 8.67 14.86 -5.05
N LEU A 347 7.81 14.31 -4.20
CA LEU A 347 6.62 14.96 -3.67
C LEU A 347 6.61 14.88 -2.15
N ARG A 348 6.01 15.90 -1.53
CA ARG A 348 5.56 15.84 -0.15
C ARG A 348 4.10 16.23 -0.09
N TYR A 349 3.28 15.34 0.45
CA TYR A 349 1.90 15.64 0.81
C TYR A 349 1.88 15.97 2.29
N ARG A 350 1.65 17.23 2.64
CA ARG A 350 1.55 17.60 4.06
C ARG A 350 0.21 17.17 4.67
N LYS A 351 -0.86 17.17 3.86
CA LYS A 351 -2.20 16.81 4.32
C LYS A 351 -2.96 16.02 3.25
N MET A 352 -2.91 14.70 3.34
CA MET A 352 -3.74 13.77 2.56
C MET A 352 -5.03 13.48 3.33
N ARG A 353 -6.18 13.85 2.77
CA ARG A 353 -7.51 13.78 3.41
C ARG A 353 -8.48 12.98 2.56
N LEU A 354 -9.46 12.37 3.22
CA LEU A 354 -10.65 11.90 2.53
C LEU A 354 -11.52 13.10 2.13
N THR A 355 -12.12 13.04 0.94
CA THR A 355 -13.07 14.08 0.49
C THR A 355 -14.47 13.90 1.09
N LYS A 356 -14.74 12.75 1.71
CA LYS A 356 -15.99 12.42 2.40
C LYS A 356 -15.66 11.71 3.71
N ASN A 357 -16.50 11.92 4.72
CA ASN A 357 -16.38 11.19 5.98
C ASN A 357 -16.54 9.68 5.71
N TRP A 358 -15.68 8.89 6.32
CA TRP A 358 -15.73 7.44 6.32
C TRP A 358 -15.44 6.96 7.75
N PRO A 359 -16.49 6.86 8.59
CA PRO A 359 -16.32 6.59 10.01
C PRO A 359 -15.38 5.39 10.26
N PRO A 360 -14.43 5.51 11.21
CA PRO A 360 -14.26 6.67 12.09
C PRO A 360 -13.60 7.89 11.41
N VAL A 361 -12.84 7.73 10.33
CA VAL A 361 -12.09 8.81 9.67
C VAL A 361 -13.00 9.94 9.13
N ARG A 362 -12.67 11.20 9.45
CA ARG A 362 -13.36 12.41 8.98
C ARG A 362 -12.57 13.11 7.88
N THR A 363 -13.22 14.02 7.17
CA THR A 363 -12.58 14.83 6.10
C THR A 363 -11.47 15.77 6.60
N LEU A 364 -11.45 16.10 7.90
CA LEU A 364 -10.42 16.95 8.50
C LEU A 364 -9.17 16.17 8.91
N ASP A 365 -9.31 14.87 9.18
CA ASP A 365 -8.22 13.98 9.54
C ASP A 365 -7.30 13.80 8.33
N TYR A 366 -5.98 13.91 8.53
CA TYR A 366 -5.02 13.80 7.43
C TYR A 366 -3.82 12.93 7.73
N GLN A 367 -3.22 12.43 6.66
CA GLN A 367 -1.92 11.77 6.67
C GLN A 367 -0.89 12.66 5.98
N ALA A 368 0.38 12.48 6.33
CA ALA A 368 1.48 13.05 5.57
C ALA A 368 2.30 11.91 4.97
N GLN A 369 3.01 12.21 3.88
CA GLN A 369 3.99 11.31 3.30
C GLN A 369 4.93 12.07 2.36
N HIS A 370 6.07 11.46 2.09
CA HIS A 370 6.88 11.73 0.91
C HIS A 370 6.65 10.65 -0.14
N GLU A 371 6.75 11.03 -1.42
CA GLU A 371 6.76 10.09 -2.54
C GLU A 371 7.89 10.44 -3.52
N LEU A 372 8.58 9.43 -4.03
CA LEU A 372 9.44 9.55 -5.21
C LEU A 372 8.80 8.69 -6.29
N LEU A 373 8.61 9.21 -7.50
CA LEU A 373 7.96 8.47 -8.57
C LEU A 373 8.58 8.74 -9.94
N LEU A 374 8.49 7.73 -10.81
CA LEU A 374 8.83 7.81 -12.23
C LEU A 374 7.53 7.89 -13.04
N ARG A 375 7.34 8.95 -13.82
CA ARG A 375 6.19 9.09 -14.73
C ARG A 375 6.59 8.82 -16.16
N VAL A 376 5.76 8.03 -16.83
CA VAL A 376 5.80 7.76 -18.26
C VAL A 376 4.49 8.26 -18.87
N LEU A 377 4.57 9.12 -19.88
CA LEU A 377 3.40 9.53 -20.64
C LEU A 377 3.09 8.44 -21.67
N VAL A 378 1.88 7.90 -21.61
CA VAL A 378 1.41 6.86 -22.53
C VAL A 378 0.17 7.31 -23.28
N GLY A 379 -0.07 6.71 -24.45
CA GLY A 379 -1.30 6.84 -25.21
C GLY A 379 -1.80 5.51 -25.73
N ARG A 380 -3.11 5.38 -25.88
CA ARG A 380 -3.76 4.25 -26.54
C ARG A 380 -3.60 4.41 -28.05
N VAL A 381 -2.94 3.47 -28.70
CA VAL A 381 -2.81 3.36 -30.15
C VAL A 381 -3.71 2.23 -30.61
N ASP A 382 -4.71 2.55 -31.43
CA ASP A 382 -5.57 1.53 -32.05
C ASP A 382 -4.90 1.05 -33.35
N ASP A 383 -4.87 -0.27 -33.56
CA ASP A 383 -4.12 -0.87 -34.67
C ASP A 383 -4.65 -0.43 -36.04
N ASP A 384 -5.95 -0.10 -36.15
CA ASP A 384 -6.59 0.35 -37.39
C ASP A 384 -6.24 1.79 -37.81
N THR A 385 -5.94 2.67 -36.86
CA THR A 385 -5.78 4.11 -37.13
C THR A 385 -4.34 4.59 -37.05
N ALA A 386 -3.48 3.85 -36.34
CA ALA A 386 -2.14 4.27 -35.96
C ALA A 386 -2.10 5.69 -35.33
N GLN A 387 -3.22 6.15 -34.74
CA GLN A 387 -3.31 7.43 -34.04
C GLN A 387 -3.45 7.18 -32.55
N ALA A 388 -2.62 7.87 -31.76
CA ALA A 388 -2.69 7.80 -30.32
C ALA A 388 -3.85 8.67 -29.79
N ARG A 389 -4.60 8.14 -28.83
CA ARG A 389 -5.62 8.82 -28.04
C ARG A 389 -5.46 8.51 -26.55
N ASP A 390 -6.36 9.03 -25.73
CA ASP A 390 -6.42 8.73 -24.29
C ASP A 390 -5.11 8.90 -23.52
N ALA A 391 -4.48 10.06 -23.68
CA ALA A 391 -3.25 10.39 -22.95
C ALA A 391 -3.41 10.17 -21.43
N ALA A 392 -2.49 9.40 -20.86
CA ALA A 392 -2.44 9.07 -19.45
C ALA A 392 -1.01 8.97 -18.92
N ILE A 393 -0.86 9.11 -17.61
CA ILE A 393 0.39 8.93 -16.88
C ILE A 393 0.42 7.55 -16.26
N TYR A 394 1.36 6.74 -16.69
CA TYR A 394 1.73 5.49 -16.06
C TYR A 394 2.91 5.71 -15.11
N VAL A 395 2.91 4.99 -13.99
CA VAL A 395 3.90 5.15 -12.90
C VAL A 395 4.50 3.78 -12.59
N PRO A 396 5.51 3.35 -13.33
CA PRO A 396 6.07 2.00 -13.18
C PRO A 396 6.98 1.83 -11.95
N ALA A 397 7.36 2.92 -11.27
CA ALA A 397 8.13 2.88 -10.04
C ALA A 397 7.72 4.03 -9.12
N ILE A 398 7.45 3.70 -7.86
CA ILE A 398 7.05 4.67 -6.84
C ILE A 398 7.52 4.20 -5.46
N PHE A 399 8.08 5.13 -4.71
CA PHE A 399 8.67 4.92 -3.39
C PHE A 399 7.98 5.85 -2.39
N VAL A 400 7.63 5.35 -1.21
CA VAL A 400 6.87 6.09 -0.20
C VAL A 400 7.42 5.82 1.20
N ASP A 401 7.25 6.73 2.15
CA ASP A 401 7.66 6.54 3.55
C ASP A 401 6.51 6.19 4.50
N ASN A 402 5.28 6.14 3.98
CA ASN A 402 4.07 5.81 4.71
C ASN A 402 3.58 4.39 4.35
N PRO A 403 3.68 3.41 5.28
CA PRO A 403 3.22 2.03 5.06
C PRO A 403 1.75 1.89 4.67
N TRP A 404 0.86 2.72 5.21
CA TRP A 404 -0.56 2.68 4.83
C TRP A 404 -0.77 3.14 3.40
N SER A 405 -0.07 4.21 3.00
CA SER A 405 -0.10 4.66 1.61
C SER A 405 0.46 3.62 0.67
N LYS A 406 1.52 2.90 1.08
CA LYS A 406 2.05 1.75 0.35
C LYS A 406 0.97 0.70 0.14
N ALA A 407 0.37 0.20 1.22
CA ALA A 407 -0.66 -0.84 1.17
C ALA A 407 -1.87 -0.41 0.33
N LEU A 408 -2.43 0.78 0.58
CA LEU A 408 -3.59 1.29 -0.17
C LEU A 408 -3.27 1.59 -1.63
N GLY A 409 -2.10 2.18 -1.92
CA GLY A 409 -1.71 2.45 -3.31
C GLY A 409 -1.59 1.16 -4.12
N ARG A 410 -1.13 0.10 -3.47
CA ARG A 410 -0.98 -1.24 -4.04
C ARG A 410 -2.30 -1.96 -4.25
N GLU A 411 -3.16 -2.01 -3.24
CA GLU A 411 -4.44 -2.74 -3.28
C GLU A 411 -5.53 -1.97 -4.04
N VAL A 412 -5.51 -0.64 -3.96
CA VAL A 412 -6.61 0.21 -4.42
C VAL A 412 -6.24 1.00 -5.67
N GLN A 413 -4.99 1.39 -5.85
CA GLN A 413 -4.63 2.29 -6.95
C GLN A 413 -3.79 1.58 -8.03
N GLY A 414 -3.38 0.33 -7.80
CA GLY A 414 -2.50 -0.40 -8.73
C GLY A 414 -1.06 0.11 -8.77
N PHE A 415 -0.69 1.06 -7.91
CA PHE A 415 0.68 1.54 -7.80
C PHE A 415 1.53 0.51 -7.07
N ASP A 416 2.61 0.03 -7.69
CA ASP A 416 3.58 -0.83 -7.01
C ASP A 416 4.52 -0.03 -6.09
N LYS A 417 3.95 0.53 -5.01
CA LYS A 417 4.66 1.34 -4.03
C LYS A 417 5.67 0.51 -3.24
N VAL A 418 6.90 0.99 -3.14
CA VAL A 418 7.95 0.40 -2.31
C VAL A 418 8.24 1.31 -1.12
N LEU A 419 8.51 0.73 0.05
CA LEU A 419 8.83 1.52 1.24
C LEU A 419 10.26 2.09 1.12
N ALA A 420 10.41 3.38 1.41
CA ALA A 420 11.67 4.10 1.38
C ALA A 420 11.76 5.14 2.48
N SER A 421 12.98 5.54 2.80
CA SER A 421 13.32 6.67 3.66
C SER A 421 13.77 7.85 2.80
N PHE A 422 13.31 9.05 3.17
CA PHE A 422 13.71 10.32 2.57
C PHE A 422 14.59 11.05 3.56
N CYS A 423 15.77 11.45 3.12
CA CYS A 423 16.83 11.93 3.99
C CYS A 423 17.44 13.22 3.49
N THR A 424 18.07 13.94 4.43
CA THR A 424 18.87 15.14 4.16
C THR A 424 20.24 15.05 4.82
N THR A 425 21.25 15.60 4.18
CA THR A 425 22.60 15.84 4.72
C THR A 425 22.87 17.32 5.01
N SER A 426 21.84 18.17 4.92
CA SER A 426 21.93 19.62 5.12
C SER A 426 22.70 19.94 6.40
N GLY A 427 23.80 20.69 6.25
CA GLY A 427 24.73 21.03 7.34
C GLY A 427 26.03 20.22 7.36
N GLY A 428 26.29 19.38 6.34
CA GLY A 428 27.53 18.60 6.23
C GLY A 428 27.64 17.46 7.26
N GLY A 429 26.51 17.14 7.92
CA GLY A 429 26.42 16.11 8.94
C GLY A 429 26.07 14.73 8.36
N PRO A 430 25.83 13.74 9.23
CA PRO A 430 25.33 12.43 8.80
C PRO A 430 23.96 12.57 8.13
N CYS A 431 23.66 11.64 7.23
CA CYS A 431 22.35 11.49 6.61
C CYS A 431 21.26 11.34 7.69
N ARG A 432 20.30 12.28 7.74
CA ARG A 432 19.18 12.25 8.69
C ARG A 432 17.88 11.95 7.97
N ARG A 433 17.16 10.94 8.44
CA ARG A 433 15.82 10.60 7.97
C ARG A 433 14.81 11.68 8.38
N LEU A 434 13.88 11.98 7.47
CA LEU A 434 12.73 12.82 7.77
C LEU A 434 11.55 11.99 8.30
N THR A 435 10.75 12.58 9.19
CA THR A 435 9.40 12.13 9.51
C THR A 435 8.51 12.27 8.27
N MET A 436 7.36 11.58 8.22
CA MET A 436 6.44 11.61 7.07
C MET A 436 5.93 13.02 6.71
N ASP A 437 5.97 13.97 7.64
CA ASP A 437 5.58 15.36 7.42
C ASP A 437 6.76 16.31 7.16
N GLY A 438 7.98 15.77 7.05
CA GLY A 438 9.17 16.48 6.60
C GLY A 438 10.01 17.12 7.71
N ARG A 439 9.90 16.67 8.95
CA ARG A 439 10.71 17.15 10.08
C ARG A 439 11.87 16.20 10.36
N LEU A 440 12.90 16.67 11.04
CA LEU A 440 14.05 15.82 11.41
C LEU A 440 13.76 14.87 12.57
N ASP A 441 12.79 15.23 13.40
CA ASP A 441 12.28 14.45 14.52
C ASP A 441 10.89 14.98 14.91
N ALA A 442 10.18 14.25 15.78
CA ALA A 442 8.84 14.61 16.20
C ALA A 442 8.78 15.87 17.08
N ALA A 443 9.91 16.26 17.71
CA ALA A 443 10.00 17.46 18.55
C ALA A 443 10.25 18.74 17.73
N SER A 444 10.82 18.60 16.54
CA SER A 444 11.14 19.71 15.66
C SER A 444 9.89 20.42 15.17
N THR A 445 9.83 21.73 15.36
CA THR A 445 8.71 22.55 14.86
C THR A 445 8.85 22.85 13.36
N GLN A 446 10.10 22.93 12.88
CA GLN A 446 10.43 23.34 11.52
C GLN A 446 10.51 22.12 10.57
N ARG A 447 9.90 22.28 9.40
CA ARG A 447 10.04 21.32 8.31
C ARG A 447 11.27 21.63 7.48
N VAL A 448 11.95 20.58 7.08
CA VAL A 448 13.00 20.60 6.07
C VAL A 448 12.33 20.88 4.72
N PRO A 449 12.71 21.91 3.95
CA PRO A 449 12.20 22.10 2.59
C PRO A 449 12.40 20.85 1.73
N LEU A 450 11.47 20.54 0.82
CA LEU A 450 11.59 19.32 -0.01
C LEU A 450 12.89 19.30 -0.83
N MET A 451 13.36 20.48 -1.22
CA MET A 451 14.64 20.73 -1.89
C MET A 451 15.90 20.45 -1.05
N GLN A 452 15.74 20.11 0.22
CA GLN A 452 16.86 19.65 1.05
C GLN A 452 16.89 18.13 1.17
N VAL A 453 15.90 17.42 0.63
CA VAL A 453 16.00 15.97 0.45
C VAL A 453 17.00 15.71 -0.66
N ASP A 454 18.12 15.12 -0.29
CA ASP A 454 19.26 14.81 -1.16
C ASP A 454 19.50 13.31 -1.30
N ARG A 455 18.76 12.49 -0.55
CA ARG A 455 18.88 11.04 -0.61
C ARG A 455 17.54 10.36 -0.37
N VAL A 456 17.24 9.36 -1.20
CA VAL A 456 16.13 8.42 -1.03
C VAL A 456 16.69 7.00 -1.01
N SER A 457 16.22 6.17 -0.09
CA SER A 457 16.76 4.81 0.09
C SER A 457 15.69 3.82 0.50
N LEU A 458 15.77 2.60 -0.01
CA LEU A 458 14.91 1.51 0.43
C LEU A 458 15.18 1.19 1.90
N VAL A 459 14.15 0.71 2.58
CA VAL A 459 14.26 0.21 3.95
C VAL A 459 13.77 -1.22 4.00
N ARG A 460 14.42 -2.08 4.78
CA ARG A 460 13.96 -3.46 5.00
C ARG A 460 12.93 -3.51 6.13
N ARG A 461 13.07 -2.58 7.09
CA ARG A 461 12.16 -2.41 8.23
C ARG A 461 11.69 -0.97 8.37
N VAL A 462 10.49 -0.79 8.90
CA VAL A 462 10.03 0.55 9.32
C VAL A 462 10.94 1.06 10.42
N GLY A 463 11.41 2.29 10.31
CA GLY A 463 12.27 2.87 11.36
C GLY A 463 13.77 2.66 11.12
N GLU A 464 14.15 1.72 10.25
CA GLU A 464 15.54 1.32 10.04
C GLU A 464 16.42 2.48 9.56
N LEU A 465 17.69 2.47 10.00
CA LEU A 465 18.72 3.32 9.43
C LEU A 465 19.06 2.85 8.01
N VAL A 466 19.34 3.81 7.15
CA VAL A 466 19.61 3.55 5.73
C VAL A 466 20.96 2.86 5.55
N GLU A 467 20.96 1.66 4.99
CA GLU A 467 22.18 1.02 4.48
C GLU A 467 22.67 1.69 3.19
N LYS A 468 23.98 1.77 2.99
CA LYS A 468 24.59 2.39 1.80
C LYS A 468 24.16 1.71 0.48
N GLU A 469 23.93 0.40 0.50
CA GLU A 469 23.50 -0.39 -0.67
C GLU A 469 22.01 -0.23 -1.02
N ALA A 470 21.23 0.39 -0.13
CA ALA A 470 19.80 0.59 -0.32
C ALA A 470 19.45 1.93 -0.99
N VAL A 471 20.45 2.76 -1.33
CA VAL A 471 20.21 4.09 -1.92
C VAL A 471 19.67 3.96 -3.35
N VAL A 472 18.52 4.56 -3.61
CA VAL A 472 17.87 4.56 -4.95
C VAL A 472 18.04 5.86 -5.70
N LEU A 473 18.30 6.95 -4.98
CA LEU A 473 18.49 8.29 -5.54
C LEU A 473 19.38 9.12 -4.63
N ASN A 474 20.39 9.77 -5.20
CA ASN A 474 21.04 10.94 -4.64
C ASN A 474 20.70 12.16 -5.51
N ILE A 475 20.49 13.30 -4.88
CA ILE A 475 20.19 14.58 -5.53
C ILE A 475 21.23 15.60 -5.08
N ASP A 476 21.94 16.19 -6.03
CA ASP A 476 22.79 17.35 -5.80
C ASP A 476 22.19 18.56 -6.51
N TYR A 477 21.64 19.49 -5.75
CA TYR A 477 21.06 20.71 -6.33
C TYR A 477 22.12 21.72 -6.78
N GLY A 478 23.40 21.49 -6.48
CA GLY A 478 24.50 22.40 -6.82
C GLY A 478 24.66 23.55 -5.82
N ARG A 479 25.90 24.05 -5.69
CA ARG A 479 26.19 25.22 -4.84
C ARG A 479 25.61 26.48 -5.48
N GLY A 480 24.89 27.28 -4.70
CA GLY A 480 24.38 28.59 -5.12
C GLY A 480 22.98 28.59 -5.73
N VAL A 481 22.30 27.44 -5.80
CA VAL A 481 20.86 27.42 -6.08
C VAL A 481 20.13 28.06 -4.92
N ASP A 482 19.31 29.07 -5.22
CA ASP A 482 18.45 29.69 -4.22
C ASP A 482 17.35 28.72 -3.81
N LEU A 483 17.52 28.15 -2.62
CA LEU A 483 16.57 27.20 -2.03
C LEU A 483 15.45 27.91 -1.26
N THR A 484 15.42 29.25 -1.21
CA THR A 484 14.39 29.97 -0.45
C THR A 484 13.02 29.88 -1.12
N ASP A 485 11.96 29.87 -0.30
CA ASP A 485 10.56 29.73 -0.75
C ASP A 485 9.94 31.06 -1.27
N ARG A 486 10.75 32.10 -1.50
CA ARG A 486 10.22 33.47 -1.62
C ARG A 486 9.70 33.84 -3.02
N ASP A 487 10.17 33.19 -4.09
CA ASP A 487 9.85 33.63 -5.47
C ASP A 487 9.11 32.56 -6.30
N PHE A 488 8.00 32.03 -5.81
CA PHE A 488 7.11 31.25 -6.68
C PHE A 488 6.25 32.16 -7.56
N GLU A 489 6.14 31.82 -8.84
CA GLU A 489 5.15 32.45 -9.72
C GLU A 489 3.79 31.78 -9.54
N GLN A 490 2.75 32.57 -9.33
CA GLN A 490 1.38 32.07 -9.27
C GLN A 490 0.83 31.87 -10.69
N VAL A 491 0.32 30.66 -10.97
CA VAL A 491 -0.29 30.35 -12.27
C VAL A 491 -1.80 30.52 -12.17
N ASP A 492 -2.36 31.39 -13.02
CA ASP A 492 -3.80 31.37 -13.25
C ASP A 492 -4.18 30.17 -14.13
N LEU A 493 -4.53 29.06 -13.48
CA LEU A 493 -4.99 27.84 -14.15
C LEU A 493 -6.23 28.04 -15.03
N ARG A 494 -7.02 29.11 -14.82
CA ARG A 494 -8.20 29.43 -15.65
C ARG A 494 -7.82 30.16 -16.94
N GLY A 495 -6.78 31.00 -16.89
CA GLY A 495 -6.27 31.76 -18.04
C GLY A 495 -5.40 30.97 -19.01
N VAL A 496 -4.79 29.86 -18.57
CA VAL A 496 -3.90 28.99 -19.40
C VAL A 496 -4.65 28.34 -20.57
N ALA A 497 -5.97 28.15 -20.47
CA ALA A 497 -6.77 27.56 -21.55
C ALA A 497 -6.79 28.41 -22.85
N GLY A 498 -6.35 29.68 -22.82
CA GLY A 498 -6.40 30.59 -23.97
C GLY A 498 -5.08 31.24 -24.38
N ARG A 499 -4.01 31.15 -23.58
CA ARG A 499 -2.69 31.71 -23.92
C ARG A 499 -1.65 30.59 -23.94
N MET A 500 -0.95 30.44 -25.06
CA MET A 500 0.26 29.60 -25.19
C MET A 500 1.41 30.20 -24.37
N THR A 501 1.22 30.45 -23.07
CA THR A 501 2.35 30.71 -22.20
C THR A 501 3.22 29.45 -22.13
N PRO A 502 4.55 29.58 -22.05
CA PRO A 502 5.52 28.46 -22.06
C PRO A 502 5.42 27.52 -20.83
N LEU A 503 4.37 27.69 -20.02
CA LEU A 503 4.01 26.94 -18.85
C LEU A 503 3.40 25.56 -19.17
N THR A 504 4.06 24.86 -20.07
CA THR A 504 3.64 23.57 -20.61
C THR A 504 4.07 22.43 -19.68
N GLY A 505 3.57 22.40 -18.44
CA GLY A 505 3.71 21.22 -17.57
C GLY A 505 5.11 20.58 -17.52
N PRO A 506 5.17 19.24 -17.38
CA PRO A 506 6.39 18.48 -17.58
C PRO A 506 6.72 18.16 -19.05
N TRP A 507 5.80 18.36 -20.00
CA TRP A 507 5.98 17.99 -21.42
C TRP A 507 5.78 19.19 -22.34
N ARG A 508 6.63 19.32 -23.35
CA ARG A 508 6.63 20.42 -24.32
C ARG A 508 6.14 19.93 -25.68
N GLN A 509 5.71 20.86 -26.53
CA GLN A 509 5.30 20.54 -27.89
C GLN A 509 6.39 19.85 -28.71
N SER A 510 7.66 20.20 -28.46
CA SER A 510 8.84 19.60 -29.08
C SER A 510 9.14 18.17 -28.61
N ASP A 511 8.43 17.65 -27.61
CA ASP A 511 8.66 16.30 -27.12
C ASP A 511 7.90 15.24 -27.97
N PHE A 512 6.98 15.68 -28.84
CA PHE A 512 6.04 14.85 -29.60
C PHE A 512 6.40 14.78 -31.08
N ASP A 513 7.52 14.13 -31.39
CA ASP A 513 8.02 13.99 -32.76
C ASP A 513 7.45 12.76 -33.49
N ALA A 514 6.93 11.77 -32.75
CA ALA A 514 6.36 10.54 -33.31
C ALA A 514 5.06 10.82 -34.07
N THR A 515 4.86 10.09 -35.18
CA THR A 515 3.75 10.32 -36.11
C THR A 515 2.38 9.97 -35.53
N GLU A 516 2.35 9.02 -34.62
CA GLU A 516 1.20 8.49 -33.90
C GLU A 516 0.73 9.50 -32.83
N PHE A 517 1.67 10.26 -32.26
CA PHE A 517 1.47 11.18 -31.13
C PHE A 517 1.42 12.66 -31.53
N ARG A 518 1.04 12.94 -32.77
CA ARG A 518 0.95 14.29 -33.37
C ARG A 518 0.06 15.25 -32.59
N ARG A 519 -0.03 16.50 -33.08
CA ARG A 519 -0.75 17.65 -32.47
C ARG A 519 -2.09 17.34 -31.79
N ALA A 520 -2.91 16.42 -32.32
CA ALA A 520 -4.18 16.05 -31.71
C ALA A 520 -4.03 15.39 -30.33
N PHE A 521 -3.01 14.54 -30.15
CA PHE A 521 -2.66 13.91 -28.88
C PHE A 521 -1.93 14.89 -27.94
N ALA A 522 -0.95 15.63 -28.48
CA ALA A 522 -0.16 16.57 -27.68
C ALA A 522 -1.02 17.71 -27.10
N ARG A 523 -1.99 18.24 -27.87
CA ARG A 523 -2.84 19.37 -27.46
C ARG A 523 -3.52 19.19 -26.10
N PRO A 524 -4.27 18.11 -25.80
CA PRO A 524 -4.87 17.92 -24.49
C PRO A 524 -3.85 17.69 -23.37
N VAL A 525 -2.69 17.09 -23.65
CA VAL A 525 -1.60 16.94 -22.67
C VAL A 525 -1.06 18.32 -22.28
N LEU A 526 -0.70 19.12 -23.28
CA LEU A 526 -0.15 20.46 -23.08
C LEU A 526 -1.17 21.43 -22.47
N ALA A 527 -2.44 21.35 -22.88
CA ALA A 527 -3.51 22.20 -22.36
C ALA A 527 -3.81 21.91 -20.88
N ARG A 528 -3.65 20.67 -20.43
CA ARG A 528 -3.78 20.33 -19.01
C ARG A 528 -2.54 20.72 -18.22
N GLY A 529 -1.34 20.46 -18.76
CA GLY A 529 -0.06 20.81 -18.13
C GLY A 529 0.01 20.36 -16.67
N PHE A 530 0.38 21.26 -15.75
CA PHE A 530 0.33 21.02 -14.31
C PHE A 530 -1.08 21.11 -13.70
N GLY A 531 -2.08 21.58 -14.44
CA GLY A 531 -3.48 21.72 -13.99
C GLY A 531 -4.16 20.38 -13.67
N GLY A 532 -3.67 19.29 -14.27
CA GLY A 532 -4.14 17.95 -13.96
C GLY A 532 -3.70 16.91 -14.99
N PHE A 533 -3.88 15.64 -14.65
CA PHE A 533 -3.59 14.54 -15.57
C PHE A 533 -4.51 13.35 -15.28
N ARG A 534 -4.66 12.48 -16.29
CA ARG A 534 -5.23 11.16 -16.08
C ARG A 534 -4.08 10.23 -15.70
N SER A 535 -4.22 9.47 -14.62
CA SER A 535 -3.33 8.36 -14.31
C SER A 535 -3.94 7.07 -14.87
N LEU A 536 -3.08 6.14 -15.26
CA LEU A 536 -3.43 4.80 -15.68
C LEU A 536 -2.52 3.83 -14.94
N GLN A 537 -3.08 2.83 -14.29
CA GLN A 537 -2.38 1.77 -13.56
C GLN A 537 -3.02 0.42 -13.87
N ILE A 538 -2.40 -0.66 -13.42
CA ILE A 538 -2.90 -2.02 -13.60
C ILE A 538 -3.44 -2.49 -12.25
N SER A 539 -4.60 -3.13 -12.25
CA SER A 539 -5.13 -3.72 -11.03
C SER A 539 -4.11 -4.69 -10.42
N PRO A 540 -3.93 -4.67 -9.08
CA PRO A 540 -3.18 -5.72 -8.43
C PRO A 540 -3.94 -7.03 -8.68
N VAL A 541 -3.33 -7.93 -9.43
CA VAL A 541 -3.84 -9.30 -9.53
C VAL A 541 -2.86 -10.14 -8.74
N ASP A 542 -3.38 -10.77 -7.68
CA ASP A 542 -2.71 -11.86 -6.99
C ASP A 542 -2.02 -12.76 -8.04
N GLU A 543 -0.72 -13.00 -7.91
CA GLU A 543 0.08 -13.79 -8.87
C GLU A 543 -0.36 -15.28 -8.93
N ASP A 544 -1.43 -15.67 -8.22
CA ASP A 544 -1.97 -17.02 -8.25
C ASP A 544 -2.49 -17.35 -9.67
N PRO A 545 -1.88 -18.31 -10.38
CA PRO A 545 -2.25 -18.68 -11.75
C PRO A 545 -3.73 -19.08 -11.89
N ARG A 546 -4.40 -19.47 -10.79
CA ARG A 546 -5.83 -19.82 -10.75
C ARG A 546 -6.76 -18.61 -10.75
N ILE A 547 -6.24 -17.39 -10.59
CA ILE A 547 -6.98 -16.13 -10.68
C ILE A 547 -6.88 -15.53 -12.09
N ASN A 548 -6.08 -16.11 -12.99
CA ASN A 548 -6.11 -15.78 -14.41
C ASN A 548 -7.52 -15.89 -15.02
N GLU A 549 -8.48 -16.54 -14.34
CA GLU A 549 -9.90 -16.54 -14.70
C GLU A 549 -10.59 -15.15 -14.63
N VAL A 550 -10.12 -14.20 -13.81
CA VAL A 550 -10.77 -12.87 -13.67
C VAL A 550 -10.03 -11.74 -14.38
N GLY A 551 -8.86 -12.02 -14.95
CA GLY A 551 -8.10 -11.06 -15.76
C GLY A 551 -7.53 -9.87 -14.97
N LYS A 552 -6.50 -9.23 -15.52
CA LYS A 552 -6.09 -7.88 -15.09
C LYS A 552 -7.09 -6.86 -15.64
N THR A 553 -7.21 -5.72 -14.99
CA THR A 553 -7.91 -4.55 -15.53
C THR A 553 -7.07 -3.28 -15.38
N TRP A 554 -7.49 -2.22 -16.06
CA TRP A 554 -6.93 -0.88 -15.90
C TRP A 554 -7.64 -0.11 -14.79
N ILE A 555 -6.85 0.53 -13.94
CA ILE A 555 -7.29 1.50 -12.93
C ILE A 555 -6.98 2.88 -13.51
N TYR A 556 -8.00 3.71 -13.72
CA TYR A 556 -7.76 5.11 -14.11
C TYR A 556 -7.95 6.01 -12.90
N GLY A 557 -7.26 7.14 -12.93
CA GLY A 557 -7.49 8.21 -11.97
C GLY A 557 -7.44 9.54 -12.67
N SER A 558 -8.05 10.55 -12.07
CA SER A 558 -7.87 11.94 -12.46
C SER A 558 -7.28 12.71 -11.29
N MET A 559 -6.15 13.36 -11.54
CA MET A 559 -5.56 14.33 -10.64
C MET A 559 -5.86 15.72 -11.16
N ARG A 560 -6.35 16.60 -10.28
CA ARG A 560 -6.59 18.02 -10.57
C ARG A 560 -5.86 18.87 -9.56
N THR A 561 -5.09 19.84 -10.02
CA THR A 561 -4.39 20.76 -9.13
C THR A 561 -5.21 22.04 -8.93
N LYS A 562 -4.96 22.70 -7.81
CA LYS A 562 -5.51 24.00 -7.41
C LYS A 562 -4.38 24.83 -6.83
N ASP A 563 -4.52 26.15 -6.94
CA ASP A 563 -3.61 27.10 -6.30
C ASP A 563 -2.14 26.83 -6.68
N LEU A 564 -1.91 26.44 -7.92
CA LEU A 564 -0.59 26.06 -8.42
C LEU A 564 0.32 27.28 -8.44
N ARG A 565 1.45 27.12 -7.75
CA ARG A 565 2.60 28.00 -7.77
C ARG A 565 3.79 27.19 -8.22
N TYR A 566 4.64 27.72 -9.08
CA TYR A 566 5.76 26.97 -9.64
C TYR A 566 6.97 27.88 -9.87
N ARG A 567 8.14 27.27 -10.06
CA ARG A 567 9.39 27.95 -10.43
C ARG A 567 10.32 26.96 -11.13
N PHE A 568 11.09 27.46 -12.10
CA PHE A 568 12.30 26.79 -12.61
C PHE A 568 13.51 27.39 -11.91
N PRO A 569 14.13 26.72 -10.93
CA PRO A 569 15.24 27.33 -10.21
C PRO A 569 16.45 27.52 -11.13
N THR A 570 17.23 28.56 -10.84
CA THR A 570 18.48 28.84 -11.54
C THR A 570 19.56 27.86 -11.10
N GLY A 571 20.48 27.52 -12.02
CA GLY A 571 21.56 26.56 -11.76
C GLY A 571 21.30 25.17 -12.34
N VAL A 572 22.19 24.26 -11.99
CA VAL A 572 22.22 22.88 -12.49
C VAL A 572 22.03 21.94 -11.31
N ALA A 573 20.96 21.15 -11.33
CA ALA A 573 20.80 20.04 -10.42
C ALA A 573 21.38 18.77 -11.06
N SER A 574 21.75 17.77 -10.27
CA SER A 574 22.20 16.46 -10.75
C SER A 574 21.53 15.36 -9.96
N LEU A 575 21.17 14.29 -10.67
CA LEU A 575 20.69 13.05 -10.07
C LEU A 575 21.73 11.96 -10.27
N GLU A 576 21.89 11.13 -9.25
CA GLU A 576 22.60 9.86 -9.32
C GLU A 576 21.65 8.76 -8.86
N LEU A 577 21.54 7.69 -9.65
CA LEU A 577 20.79 6.48 -9.38
C LEU A 577 21.81 5.37 -9.09
N PRO A 578 22.19 5.15 -7.82
CA PRO A 578 23.12 4.08 -7.48
C PRO A 578 22.58 2.72 -7.88
N ASP A 579 23.46 1.73 -8.01
CA ASP A 579 23.04 0.36 -8.26
C ASP A 579 22.34 -0.23 -7.03
N CYS A 580 21.01 -0.18 -7.05
CA CYS A 580 20.18 -0.70 -5.97
C CYS A 580 19.55 -2.02 -6.40
N LYS A 581 20.08 -3.14 -5.87
CA LYS A 581 19.64 -4.51 -6.19
C LYS A 581 18.14 -4.73 -6.00
N ASN A 582 17.51 -4.04 -5.06
CA ASN A 582 16.10 -4.23 -4.72
C ASN A 582 15.17 -3.15 -5.31
N ALA A 583 15.68 -2.26 -6.16
CA ALA A 583 14.83 -1.28 -6.84
C ALA A 583 13.85 -1.95 -7.82
N PRO A 584 12.67 -1.32 -8.08
CA PRO A 584 11.73 -1.78 -9.09
C PRO A 584 12.40 -1.96 -10.47
N PRO A 585 11.97 -2.93 -11.30
CA PRO A 585 12.57 -3.18 -12.61
C PRO A 585 12.65 -1.94 -13.51
N ALA A 586 11.60 -1.12 -13.55
CA ALA A 586 11.60 0.10 -14.34
C ALA A 586 12.61 1.15 -13.84
N TRP A 587 12.86 1.21 -12.52
CA TRP A 587 13.90 2.08 -11.96
C TRP A 587 15.31 1.62 -12.33
N LYS A 588 15.55 0.31 -12.32
CA LYS A 588 16.82 -0.28 -12.78
C LYS A 588 17.05 -0.01 -14.26
N LYS A 589 16.01 -0.19 -15.08
CA LYS A 589 16.07 0.11 -16.51
C LYS A 589 16.32 1.60 -16.77
N LEU A 590 15.68 2.50 -16.02
CA LEU A 590 16.00 3.94 -16.08
C LEU A 590 17.47 4.22 -15.78
N ARG A 591 18.02 3.59 -14.72
CA ARG A 591 19.45 3.68 -14.40
C ARG A 591 20.33 3.21 -15.57
N GLU A 592 19.98 2.13 -16.25
CA GLU A 592 20.72 1.65 -17.44
C GLU A 592 20.69 2.67 -18.58
N LEU A 593 19.55 3.34 -18.79
CA LEU A 593 19.36 4.34 -19.85
C LEU A 593 20.08 5.67 -19.54
N MET A 594 20.25 6.01 -18.26
CA MET A 594 21.06 7.15 -17.82
C MET A 594 22.54 6.72 -17.83
N ARG A 595 23.39 7.27 -18.70
CA ARG A 595 24.82 6.95 -18.83
C ARG A 595 25.53 6.91 -17.44
N ASP A 596 25.74 5.71 -16.88
CA ASP A 596 26.25 5.43 -15.52
C ASP A 596 25.35 5.83 -14.34
N GLY A 597 24.05 5.91 -14.55
CA GLY A 597 23.06 6.31 -13.55
C GLY A 597 23.12 7.79 -13.16
N LYS A 598 23.86 8.63 -13.89
CA LYS A 598 24.03 10.05 -13.57
C LYS A 598 23.49 10.94 -14.66
N MET A 599 22.86 12.05 -14.27
CA MET A 599 22.40 13.08 -15.21
C MET A 599 22.36 14.44 -14.54
N SER A 600 22.71 15.47 -15.30
CA SER A 600 22.60 16.87 -14.88
C SER A 600 21.44 17.56 -15.61
N PHE A 601 20.74 18.41 -14.89
CA PHE A 601 19.52 19.09 -15.30
C PHE A 601 19.78 20.59 -15.26
N PRO A 602 20.02 21.24 -16.42
CA PRO A 602 20.17 22.69 -16.45
C PRO A 602 18.86 23.39 -16.11
N THR A 603 18.95 24.70 -15.87
CA THR A 603 17.78 25.56 -15.63
C THR A 603 16.70 25.33 -16.70
N GLY A 604 15.45 25.17 -16.25
CA GLY A 604 14.32 24.86 -17.13
C GLY A 604 14.08 23.35 -17.38
N CYS A 605 15.02 22.47 -17.04
CA CYS A 605 14.84 21.02 -17.12
C CYS A 605 14.42 20.39 -15.79
N TRP A 606 14.35 21.19 -14.72
CA TRP A 606 13.84 20.78 -13.43
C TRP A 606 13.07 21.93 -12.79
N TYR A 607 12.08 21.62 -11.96
CA TYR A 607 11.14 22.59 -11.42
C TYR A 607 10.78 22.30 -9.98
N ARG A 608 10.26 23.33 -9.32
CA ARG A 608 9.56 23.26 -8.04
C ARG A 608 8.11 23.66 -8.24
N ALA A 609 7.20 22.99 -7.54
CA ALA A 609 5.81 23.41 -7.51
C ALA A 609 5.22 23.27 -6.10
N GLN A 610 4.24 24.11 -5.82
CA GLN A 610 3.38 24.06 -4.64
C GLN A 610 1.93 24.15 -5.10
N CYS A 611 1.07 23.25 -4.65
CA CYS A 611 -0.33 23.25 -5.01
C CYS A 611 -1.18 22.53 -3.97
N SER A 612 -2.49 22.57 -4.16
CA SER A 612 -3.40 21.55 -3.62
C SER A 612 -3.81 20.62 -4.75
N MET A 613 -4.10 19.36 -4.46
CA MET A 613 -4.50 18.37 -5.46
C MET A 613 -5.77 17.63 -5.02
N VAL A 614 -6.55 17.17 -5.99
CA VAL A 614 -7.62 16.20 -5.75
C VAL A 614 -7.37 15.02 -6.67
N LEU A 615 -7.23 13.83 -6.09
CA LEU A 615 -7.24 12.56 -6.81
C LEU A 615 -8.64 11.98 -6.73
N SER A 616 -9.23 11.72 -7.89
CA SER A 616 -10.40 10.84 -8.01
C SER A 616 -9.97 9.59 -8.74
N ILE A 617 -10.19 8.42 -8.13
CA ILE A 617 -10.03 7.15 -8.84
C ILE A 617 -11.28 6.98 -9.70
N GLU A 618 -11.05 6.87 -11.01
CA GLU A 618 -12.06 6.65 -12.04
C GLU A 618 -11.81 5.25 -12.58
N ASP A 619 -12.36 4.21 -11.98
CA ASP A 619 -12.07 2.85 -12.48
C ASP A 619 -12.85 2.60 -13.79
N GLY A 620 -12.09 2.40 -14.87
CA GLY A 620 -12.46 2.80 -16.23
C GLY A 620 -13.13 1.72 -17.06
N LEU A 621 -14.17 1.09 -16.52
CA LEU A 621 -15.09 0.28 -17.31
C LEU A 621 -16.41 1.02 -17.44
N ARG A 622 -16.35 2.17 -18.12
CA ARG A 622 -17.49 2.72 -18.85
C ARG A 622 -17.14 2.62 -20.33
N TRP A 623 -17.18 1.40 -20.84
CA TRP A 623 -17.16 1.15 -22.28
C TRP A 623 -18.59 1.18 -22.79
#